data_AF-A0A2W4MEB5-F1
#
_entry.id   AF-A0A2W4MEB5-F1
#
_cell.length_a   1.000
_cell.length_b   1.000
_cell.length_c   1.000
_cell.angle_alpha   90.00
_cell.angle_beta   90.00
_cell.angle_gamma   90.00
#
_symmetry.space_group_name_H-M   'P 1'
#
loop_
_entity.id
_entity.type
_entity.pdbx_description
1 polymer ?
#
loop_
_entity_poly.entity_id
_entity_poly.type
_entity_poly.pdbx_seq_one_letter_code
_entity_poly.pdbx_strand_id
1 'polypeptide(L)'
;MFTENSSIFGPASASEAQVCALILGRDHGEYSEYDIRSVIIPTYYELCRPVGIDPVLPIAQMIHETGNLTSFWSQRPQRNPAGISVNGRKQPNEPAEKTNWAFNTQRGMWESGVSFASWRDDSIPAHIGRLLAYALPKGAENEAQRTAIERALRYRMLPDALRGSAPTLRQLGRAHNPTGQGWASPGTDYGAKIAAIARRIVETRP
;
A
#
# COMPACT_ATOMS: atom_id res chain seq x y z
N MET A 1 4.29 -14.71 14.94
CA MET A 1 3.36 -15.14 13.87
C MET A 1 2.38 -14.01 13.61
N PHE A 2 2.22 -13.56 12.34
CA PHE A 2 1.32 -12.44 12.02
C PHE A 2 -0.15 -12.83 12.16
N THR A 3 -0.95 -11.91 12.71
CA THR A 3 -2.41 -11.99 12.80
C THR A 3 -3.01 -10.65 12.38
N GLU A 4 -4.34 -10.56 12.25
CA GLU A 4 -5.00 -9.27 11.98
C GLU A 4 -4.77 -8.24 13.12
N ASN A 5 -4.41 -8.69 14.33
CA ASN A 5 -4.11 -7.80 15.46
C ASN A 5 -2.65 -7.32 15.47
N SER A 6 -1.83 -7.73 14.50
CA SER A 6 -0.45 -7.26 14.38
C SER A 6 -0.40 -5.75 14.12
N SER A 7 0.53 -5.08 14.80
CA SER A 7 0.94 -3.70 14.49
C SER A 7 1.83 -3.69 13.24
N ILE A 8 1.87 -2.56 12.53
CA ILE A 8 2.83 -2.36 11.42
C ILE A 8 4.26 -2.11 11.91
N PHE A 9 4.44 -1.79 13.19
CA PHE A 9 5.75 -1.49 13.77
C PHE A 9 6.51 -2.75 14.18
N GLY A 10 7.80 -2.80 13.83
CA GLY A 10 8.67 -3.92 14.15
C GLY A 10 9.91 -3.97 13.24
N PRO A 11 10.88 -4.84 13.56
CA PRO A 11 11.96 -5.15 12.63
C PRO A 11 11.43 -5.92 11.40
N ALA A 12 12.23 -6.01 10.34
CA ALA A 12 11.86 -6.84 9.19
C ALA A 12 11.72 -8.31 9.57
N SER A 13 10.53 -8.89 9.34
CA SER A 13 10.25 -10.30 9.67
C SER A 13 10.69 -11.29 8.59
N ALA A 14 11.10 -10.81 7.42
CA ALA A 14 11.62 -11.63 6.32
C ALA A 14 12.71 -10.87 5.56
N SER A 15 13.53 -11.58 4.79
CA SER A 15 14.53 -10.96 3.90
C SER A 15 13.92 -10.51 2.57
N GLU A 16 14.60 -9.57 1.89
CA GLU A 16 14.23 -9.15 0.53
C GLU A 16 14.15 -10.35 -0.44
N ALA A 17 15.05 -11.33 -0.27
CA ALA A 17 15.08 -12.53 -1.11
C ALA A 17 13.80 -13.37 -0.96
N GLN A 18 13.29 -13.56 0.26
CA GLN A 18 12.04 -14.29 0.50
C GLN A 18 10.84 -13.58 -0.14
N VAL A 19 10.79 -12.25 0.00
CA VAL A 19 9.75 -11.43 -0.63
C VAL A 19 9.80 -11.53 -2.14
N CYS A 20 11.00 -11.37 -2.73
CA CYS A 20 11.20 -11.45 -4.17
C CYS A 20 10.80 -12.83 -4.71
N ALA A 21 11.22 -13.91 -4.04
CA ALA A 21 10.87 -15.28 -4.43
C ALA A 21 9.34 -15.48 -4.46
N LEU A 22 8.61 -14.98 -3.46
CA LEU A 22 7.16 -15.08 -3.43
C LEU A 22 6.48 -14.29 -4.57
N ILE A 23 6.97 -13.09 -4.89
CA ILE A 23 6.38 -12.25 -5.95
C ILE A 23 6.68 -12.84 -7.32
N LEU A 24 7.93 -13.21 -7.58
CA LEU A 24 8.40 -13.71 -8.88
C LEU A 24 7.87 -15.11 -9.21
N GLY A 25 7.52 -15.91 -8.19
CA GLY A 25 6.90 -17.22 -8.38
C GLY A 25 5.43 -17.19 -8.81
N ARG A 26 4.85 -16.01 -9.08
CA ARG A 26 3.44 -15.80 -9.45
C ARG A 26 3.35 -14.69 -10.50
N ASP A 27 2.23 -14.59 -11.21
CA ASP A 27 2.01 -13.48 -12.15
C ASP A 27 2.17 -12.13 -11.45
N HIS A 28 2.94 -11.23 -12.07
CA HIS A 28 3.27 -9.91 -11.53
C HIS A 28 3.18 -8.79 -12.55
N GLY A 29 2.25 -8.95 -13.51
CA GLY A 29 1.95 -7.95 -14.53
C GLY A 29 3.14 -7.74 -15.47
N GLU A 30 3.35 -6.49 -15.86
CA GLU A 30 4.46 -6.10 -16.75
C GLU A 30 5.81 -5.94 -16.03
N TYR A 31 5.88 -6.17 -14.72
CA TYR A 31 7.11 -5.94 -13.95
C TYR A 31 8.13 -7.03 -14.24
N SER A 32 9.38 -6.62 -14.45
CA SER A 32 10.50 -7.53 -14.65
C SER A 32 11.10 -7.97 -13.31
N GLU A 33 11.93 -9.02 -13.34
CA GLU A 33 12.73 -9.42 -12.17
C GLU A 33 13.59 -8.27 -11.64
N TYR A 34 14.15 -7.44 -12.53
CA TYR A 34 14.91 -6.25 -12.14
C TYR A 34 14.04 -5.24 -11.39
N ASP A 35 12.81 -4.98 -11.86
CA ASP A 35 11.90 -4.07 -11.16
C ASP A 35 11.61 -4.55 -9.74
N ILE A 36 11.36 -5.86 -9.56
CA ILE A 36 11.08 -6.43 -8.24
C ILE A 36 12.32 -6.39 -7.35
N ARG A 37 13.44 -6.95 -7.82
CA ARG A 37 14.65 -7.16 -7.00
C ARG A 37 15.50 -5.92 -6.78
N SER A 38 15.47 -4.96 -7.69
CA SER A 38 16.37 -3.79 -7.65
C SER A 38 15.65 -2.48 -7.39
N VAL A 39 14.33 -2.43 -7.54
CA VAL A 39 13.55 -1.20 -7.37
C VAL A 39 12.52 -1.34 -6.26
N ILE A 40 11.47 -2.14 -6.47
CA ILE A 40 10.27 -2.11 -5.62
C ILE A 40 10.57 -2.63 -4.22
N ILE A 41 11.16 -3.84 -4.10
CA ILE A 41 11.38 -4.46 -2.78
C ILE A 41 12.46 -3.75 -1.97
N PRO A 42 13.65 -3.44 -2.51
CA PRO A 42 14.65 -2.69 -1.76
C PRO A 42 14.13 -1.34 -1.26
N THR A 43 13.31 -0.64 -2.06
CA THR A 43 12.71 0.65 -1.65
C THR A 43 11.82 0.50 -0.42
N TYR A 44 10.99 -0.55 -0.32
CA TYR A 44 10.19 -0.77 0.89
C TYR A 44 11.08 -0.97 2.12
N TYR A 45 12.13 -1.78 2.01
CA TYR A 45 13.05 -2.03 3.13
C TYR A 45 13.79 -0.76 3.55
N GLU A 46 14.32 -0.02 2.58
CA GLU A 46 15.02 1.25 2.78
C GLU A 46 14.14 2.27 3.52
N LEU A 47 12.90 2.46 3.05
CA LEU A 47 12.00 3.49 3.57
C LEU A 47 11.29 3.08 4.87
N CYS A 48 11.05 1.79 5.10
CA CYS A 48 10.41 1.32 6.35
C CYS A 48 11.38 1.36 7.55
N ARG A 49 12.67 1.11 7.32
CA ARG A 49 13.70 1.07 8.37
C ARG A 49 13.75 2.33 9.25
N PRO A 50 13.88 3.56 8.73
CA PRO A 50 13.99 4.76 9.56
C PRO A 50 12.71 5.12 10.31
N VAL A 51 11.56 4.60 9.87
CA VAL A 51 10.24 4.87 10.50
C VAL A 51 9.75 3.72 11.39
N GLY A 52 10.54 2.65 11.52
CA GLY A 52 10.29 1.52 12.42
C GLY A 52 9.17 0.58 11.95
N ILE A 53 8.84 0.58 10.65
CA ILE A 53 7.85 -0.33 10.07
C ILE A 53 8.53 -1.65 9.70
N ASP A 54 7.86 -2.77 9.94
CA ASP A 54 8.23 -4.05 9.34
C ASP A 54 7.83 -4.04 7.85
N PRO A 55 8.78 -4.01 6.89
CA PRO A 55 8.47 -3.90 5.47
C PRO A 55 7.60 -5.04 4.93
N VAL A 56 7.55 -6.20 5.59
CA VAL A 56 6.70 -7.32 5.16
C VAL A 56 5.23 -6.94 5.13
N LEU A 57 4.76 -6.09 6.06
CA LEU A 57 3.35 -5.74 6.18
C LEU A 57 2.83 -4.79 5.08
N PRO A 58 3.47 -3.66 4.75
CA PRO A 58 3.07 -2.87 3.59
C PRO A 58 3.27 -3.62 2.27
N ILE A 59 4.28 -4.49 2.15
CA ILE A 59 4.44 -5.33 0.96
C ILE A 59 3.29 -6.35 0.85
N ALA A 60 2.90 -6.99 1.95
CA ALA A 60 1.75 -7.90 1.97
C ALA A 60 0.45 -7.19 1.59
N GLN A 61 0.25 -5.96 2.07
CA GLN A 61 -0.85 -5.11 1.65
C GLN A 61 -0.78 -4.78 0.16
N MET A 62 0.39 -4.43 -0.37
CA MET A 62 0.56 -4.17 -1.80
C MET A 62 0.19 -5.41 -2.62
N ILE A 63 0.66 -6.60 -2.26
CA ILE A 63 0.31 -7.86 -2.93
C ILE A 63 -1.20 -8.09 -2.88
N HIS A 64 -1.83 -7.82 -1.74
CA HIS A 64 -3.28 -7.98 -1.57
C HIS A 64 -4.07 -7.04 -2.50
N GLU A 65 -3.74 -5.76 -2.47
CA GLU A 65 -4.46 -4.67 -3.16
C GLU A 65 -4.31 -4.74 -4.68
N THR A 66 -3.14 -5.20 -5.14
CA THR A 66 -2.78 -5.17 -6.56
C THR A 66 -2.91 -6.52 -7.24
N GLY A 67 -3.31 -7.57 -6.52
CA GLY A 67 -3.27 -8.93 -7.03
C GLY A 67 -1.86 -9.35 -7.43
N ASN A 68 -0.88 -9.12 -6.55
CA ASN A 68 0.54 -9.31 -6.82
C ASN A 68 1.06 -8.48 -8.00
N LEU A 69 0.77 -7.17 -8.04
CA LEU A 69 1.16 -6.23 -9.09
C LEU A 69 0.53 -6.49 -10.46
N THR A 70 -0.59 -7.22 -10.57
CA THR A 70 -1.28 -7.48 -11.85
C THR A 70 -2.43 -6.51 -12.15
N SER A 71 -2.91 -5.77 -11.14
CA SER A 71 -4.03 -4.85 -11.30
C SER A 71 -3.72 -3.72 -12.28
N PHE A 72 -4.75 -3.20 -12.96
CA PHE A 72 -4.65 -2.01 -13.81
C PHE A 72 -3.95 -0.84 -13.08
N TRP A 73 -4.39 -0.54 -11.85
CA TRP A 73 -3.85 0.57 -11.07
C TRP A 73 -2.39 0.38 -10.65
N SER A 74 -1.91 -0.86 -10.55
CA SER A 74 -0.49 -1.11 -10.27
C SER A 74 0.39 -1.13 -11.51
N GLN A 75 -0.15 -1.25 -12.72
CA GLN A 75 0.66 -1.20 -13.96
C GLN A 75 1.19 0.21 -14.20
N ARG A 76 2.20 0.36 -15.08
CA ARG A 76 2.59 1.66 -15.61
C ARG A 76 1.50 2.17 -16.57
N PRO A 77 1.29 3.49 -16.63
CA PRO A 77 2.00 4.53 -15.86
C PRO A 77 1.46 4.78 -14.44
N GLN A 78 0.42 4.07 -13.98
CA GLN A 78 -0.27 4.38 -12.72
C GLN A 78 0.56 4.07 -11.46
N ARG A 79 1.23 2.91 -11.39
CA ARG A 79 2.10 2.49 -10.26
C ARG A 79 1.48 2.65 -8.87
N ASN A 80 0.16 2.50 -8.73
CA ASN A 80 -0.53 2.67 -7.47
C ASN A 80 -0.46 1.37 -6.64
N PRO A 81 0.17 1.39 -5.45
CA PRO A 81 0.54 0.18 -4.74
C PRO A 81 -0.59 -0.37 -3.87
N ALA A 82 -1.61 0.43 -3.59
CA ALA A 82 -2.57 0.13 -2.53
C ALA A 82 -3.92 0.86 -2.73
N GLY A 83 -4.32 1.06 -3.99
CA GLY A 83 -5.61 1.67 -4.33
C GLY A 83 -5.78 3.11 -3.82
N ILE A 84 -4.69 3.88 -3.69
CA ILE A 84 -4.74 5.24 -3.13
C ILE A 84 -5.62 6.13 -4.01
N SER A 85 -6.68 6.68 -3.41
CA SER A 85 -7.73 7.47 -4.05
C SER A 85 -8.59 6.73 -5.09
N VAL A 86 -8.45 5.41 -5.23
CA VAL A 86 -9.33 4.61 -6.07
C VAL A 86 -10.67 4.45 -5.35
N ASN A 87 -11.73 5.05 -5.89
CA ASN A 87 -13.05 5.12 -5.24
C ASN A 87 -14.18 4.45 -6.05
N GLY A 88 -13.85 3.78 -7.15
CA GLY A 88 -14.80 3.09 -8.01
C GLY A 88 -15.57 4.00 -8.99
N ARG A 89 -15.37 5.33 -8.98
CA ARG A 89 -15.93 6.20 -10.02
C ARG A 89 -15.32 5.86 -11.37
N LYS A 90 -16.19 5.68 -12.35
CA LYS A 90 -15.85 5.39 -13.73
C LYS A 90 -16.71 6.23 -14.65
N GLN A 91 -16.17 6.60 -15.80
CA GLN A 91 -16.92 7.30 -16.84
C GLN A 91 -16.41 6.96 -18.23
N PRO A 92 -17.29 6.91 -19.25
CA PRO A 92 -16.88 6.63 -20.62
C PRO A 92 -16.13 7.82 -21.24
N ASN A 93 -16.55 9.03 -20.90
CA ASN A 93 -16.02 10.26 -21.48
C ASN A 93 -14.80 10.76 -20.71
N GLU A 94 -13.92 11.46 -21.41
CA GLU A 94 -12.75 12.11 -20.80
C GLU A 94 -13.18 13.09 -19.69
N PRO A 95 -12.61 12.98 -18.47
CA PRO A 95 -12.85 13.95 -17.40
C PRO A 95 -12.36 15.34 -17.80
N ALA A 96 -13.12 16.37 -17.39
CA ALA A 96 -12.71 17.77 -17.59
C ALA A 96 -11.32 18.05 -16.97
N GLU A 97 -11.05 17.45 -15.81
CA GLU A 97 -9.75 17.47 -15.13
C GLU A 97 -9.18 16.05 -15.08
N LYS A 98 -8.08 15.81 -15.80
CA LYS A 98 -7.43 14.48 -15.86
C LYS A 98 -6.70 14.10 -14.58
N THR A 99 -6.44 15.06 -13.70
CA THR A 99 -5.78 14.82 -12.42
C THR A 99 -6.55 13.76 -11.63
N ASN A 100 -5.85 12.70 -11.21
CA ASN A 100 -6.43 11.53 -10.53
C ASN A 100 -7.44 10.73 -11.37
N TRP A 101 -7.24 10.69 -12.69
CA TRP A 101 -7.95 9.79 -13.60
C TRP A 101 -6.97 9.06 -14.51
N ALA A 102 -7.29 7.82 -14.84
CA ALA A 102 -6.56 7.02 -15.81
C ALA A 102 -7.53 6.31 -16.74
N PHE A 103 -7.23 6.31 -18.04
CA PHE A 103 -8.03 5.56 -19.01
C PHE A 103 -7.62 4.09 -19.00
N ASN A 104 -8.56 3.21 -18.66
CA ASN A 104 -8.37 1.77 -18.69
C ASN A 104 -8.75 1.22 -20.06
N THR A 105 -7.73 0.96 -20.89
CA THR A 105 -7.91 0.48 -22.27
C THR A 105 -8.57 -0.91 -22.34
N GLN A 106 -8.39 -1.76 -21.33
CA GLN A 106 -9.03 -3.08 -21.28
C GLN A 106 -10.54 -3.00 -21.05
N ARG A 107 -11.00 -1.92 -20.38
CA ARG A 107 -12.42 -1.70 -20.05
C ARG A 107 -13.08 -0.60 -20.87
N GLY A 108 -12.31 0.17 -21.64
CA GLY A 108 -12.80 1.32 -22.40
C GLY A 108 -13.40 2.42 -21.53
N MET A 109 -12.89 2.63 -20.32
CA MET A 109 -13.42 3.60 -19.36
C MET A 109 -12.33 4.36 -18.63
N TRP A 110 -12.60 5.62 -18.29
CA TRP A 110 -11.82 6.38 -17.32
C TRP A 110 -12.16 5.90 -15.91
N GLU A 111 -11.13 5.63 -15.10
CA GLU A 111 -11.26 5.26 -13.69
C GLU A 111 -10.55 6.31 -12.83
N SER A 112 -11.15 6.68 -11.69
CA SER A 112 -10.53 7.65 -10.78
C SER A 112 -9.55 6.97 -9.81
N GLY A 113 -8.40 7.59 -9.59
CA GLY A 113 -7.33 7.11 -8.70
C GLY A 113 -6.04 7.88 -8.94
N VAL A 114 -5.10 7.83 -7.99
CA VAL A 114 -3.81 8.53 -8.13
C VAL A 114 -2.87 7.69 -8.99
N SER A 115 -2.18 8.35 -9.93
CA SER A 115 -1.03 7.79 -10.65
C SER A 115 0.26 8.36 -10.08
N PHE A 116 1.31 7.55 -10.00
CA PHE A 116 2.62 7.89 -9.46
C PHE A 116 3.69 7.82 -10.54
N ALA A 117 4.53 8.86 -10.61
CA ALA A 117 5.58 8.95 -11.63
C ALA A 117 6.64 7.84 -11.46
N SER A 118 6.98 7.49 -10.22
CA SER A 118 7.95 6.45 -9.90
C SER A 118 7.50 5.56 -8.73
N TRP A 119 8.07 4.35 -8.66
CA TRP A 119 7.93 3.50 -7.47
C TRP A 119 8.68 4.07 -6.28
N ARG A 120 9.93 4.49 -6.50
CA ARG A 120 10.89 4.91 -5.47
C ARG A 120 10.53 6.23 -4.81
N ASP A 121 10.21 7.25 -5.61
CA ASP A 121 10.06 8.62 -5.11
C ASP A 121 8.60 9.01 -4.87
N ASP A 122 7.63 8.27 -5.41
CA ASP A 122 6.23 8.69 -5.35
C ASP A 122 5.33 7.63 -4.72
N SER A 123 5.24 6.46 -5.33
CA SER A 123 4.31 5.39 -4.96
C SER A 123 4.56 4.82 -3.56
N ILE A 124 5.76 4.31 -3.30
CA ILE A 124 6.10 3.66 -2.02
C ILE A 124 6.14 4.67 -0.87
N PRO A 125 6.71 5.89 -1.03
CA PRO A 125 6.57 6.93 -0.02
C PRO A 125 5.13 7.28 0.32
N ALA A 126 4.24 7.38 -0.69
CA ALA A 126 2.82 7.65 -0.47
C ALA A 126 2.13 6.51 0.29
N HIS A 127 2.48 5.27 0.01
CA HIS A 127 1.94 4.11 0.72
C HIS A 127 2.38 4.08 2.19
N ILE A 128 3.69 4.10 2.45
CA ILE A 128 4.26 3.99 3.80
C ILE A 128 3.79 5.15 4.68
N GLY A 129 3.87 6.39 4.18
CA GLY A 129 3.44 7.56 4.94
C GLY A 129 1.94 7.55 5.26
N ARG A 130 1.10 7.04 4.35
CA ARG A 130 -0.34 6.91 4.61
C ARG A 130 -0.63 5.82 5.66
N LEU A 131 0.10 4.71 5.64
CA LEU A 131 -0.02 3.68 6.68
C LEU A 131 0.40 4.20 8.06
N LEU A 132 1.51 4.94 8.13
CA LEU A 132 1.92 5.63 9.35
C LEU A 132 0.83 6.58 9.85
N ALA A 133 0.19 7.34 8.96
CA ALA A 133 -0.88 8.26 9.33
C ALA A 133 -2.07 7.52 9.97
N TYR A 134 -2.43 6.35 9.46
CA TYR A 134 -3.46 5.49 10.07
C TYR A 134 -3.03 4.89 11.41
N ALA A 135 -1.76 4.53 11.56
CA ALA A 135 -1.24 3.87 12.77
C ALA A 135 -0.93 4.84 13.92
N LEU A 136 -0.58 6.11 13.64
CA LEU A 136 -0.13 7.07 14.64
C LEU A 136 -1.11 8.25 14.80
N PRO A 137 -1.55 8.55 16.04
CA PRO A 137 -2.23 9.79 16.35
C PRO A 137 -1.35 10.98 15.95
N LYS A 138 -1.97 12.07 15.51
CA LYS A 138 -1.26 13.31 15.17
C LYS A 138 -0.48 13.82 16.38
N GLY A 139 0.82 14.07 16.20
CA GLY A 139 1.73 14.51 17.25
C GLY A 139 2.41 13.39 18.03
N ALA A 140 2.03 12.13 17.83
CA ALA A 140 2.74 10.98 18.42
C ALA A 140 3.94 10.54 17.58
N GLU A 141 4.02 10.99 16.33
CA GLU A 141 5.12 10.65 15.42
C GLU A 141 6.46 11.32 15.77
N ASN A 142 7.55 10.57 15.56
CA ASN A 142 8.89 11.14 15.51
C ASN A 142 9.12 11.93 14.20
N GLU A 143 10.26 12.60 14.06
CA GLU A 143 10.55 13.47 12.90
C GLU A 143 10.54 12.73 11.56
N ALA A 144 11.14 11.53 11.49
CA ALA A 144 11.18 10.72 10.27
C ALA A 144 9.77 10.26 9.86
N GLN A 145 8.97 9.81 10.84
CA GLN A 145 7.58 9.41 10.63
C GLN A 145 6.72 10.61 10.19
N ARG A 146 6.89 11.78 10.81
CA ARG A 146 6.18 13.02 10.42
C ARG A 146 6.47 13.40 8.99
N THR A 147 7.74 13.41 8.60
CA THR A 147 8.17 13.73 7.24
C THR A 147 7.56 12.77 6.21
N ALA A 148 7.57 11.46 6.49
CA ALA A 148 6.97 10.45 5.62
C ALA A 148 5.45 10.65 5.48
N ILE A 149 4.76 10.89 6.58
CA ILE A 149 3.32 11.17 6.63
C ILE A 149 2.99 12.42 5.80
N GLU A 150 3.67 13.54 6.05
CA GLU A 150 3.42 14.80 5.34
C GLU A 150 3.59 14.65 3.84
N ARG A 151 4.63 13.94 3.39
CA ARG A 151 4.84 13.62 1.98
C ARG A 151 3.66 12.83 1.40
N ALA A 152 3.23 11.76 2.08
CA ALA A 152 2.13 10.92 1.61
C ALA A 152 0.79 11.66 1.53
N LEU A 153 0.51 12.53 2.49
CA LEU A 153 -0.76 13.25 2.55
C LEU A 153 -0.89 14.36 1.50
N ARG A 154 0.20 14.75 0.81
CA ARG A 154 0.15 15.61 -0.38
C ARG A 154 -0.50 14.92 -1.58
N TYR A 155 -0.32 13.61 -1.72
CA TYR A 155 -0.99 12.83 -2.78
C TYR A 155 -2.47 12.62 -2.49
N ARG A 156 -2.78 12.31 -1.23
CA ARG A 156 -4.15 12.15 -0.77
C ARG A 156 -4.25 12.53 0.69
N MET A 157 -4.91 13.66 0.95
CA MET A 157 -5.22 14.07 2.31
C MET A 157 -5.96 12.95 3.07
N LEU A 158 -5.64 12.83 4.35
CA LEU A 158 -6.33 11.98 5.30
C LEU A 158 -6.95 12.90 6.35
N PRO A 159 -8.27 12.85 6.60
CA PRO A 159 -8.88 13.61 7.68
C PRO A 159 -8.19 13.36 9.02
N ASP A 160 -8.02 14.41 9.82
CA ASP A 160 -7.35 14.32 11.13
C ASP A 160 -7.99 13.27 12.04
N ALA A 161 -9.32 13.08 11.96
CA ALA A 161 -10.05 12.06 12.73
C ALA A 161 -9.62 10.61 12.42
N LEU A 162 -8.99 10.34 11.26
CA LEU A 162 -8.47 9.02 10.92
C LEU A 162 -7.03 8.80 11.38
N ARG A 163 -6.35 9.85 11.90
CA ARG A 163 -4.99 9.72 12.43
C ARG A 163 -4.98 8.82 13.67
N GLY A 164 -4.18 7.77 13.64
CA GLY A 164 -4.09 6.79 14.72
C GLY A 164 -5.33 5.91 14.89
N SER A 165 -6.27 5.93 13.93
CA SER A 165 -7.49 5.14 14.00
C SER A 165 -7.28 3.64 13.76
N ALA A 166 -6.12 3.25 13.21
CA ALA A 166 -5.80 1.87 12.87
C ALA A 166 -4.40 1.44 13.34
N PRO A 167 -4.18 1.28 14.65
CA PRO A 167 -2.93 0.74 15.18
C PRO A 167 -2.68 -0.73 14.85
N THR A 168 -3.68 -1.47 14.36
CA THR A 168 -3.57 -2.87 13.92
C THR A 168 -4.05 -3.05 12.48
N LEU A 169 -3.59 -4.12 11.80
CA LEU A 169 -4.02 -4.46 10.44
C LEU A 169 -5.55 -4.58 10.33
N ARG A 170 -6.20 -5.13 11.36
CA ARG A 170 -7.66 -5.30 11.42
C ARG A 170 -8.39 -3.97 11.25
N GLN A 171 -7.92 -2.94 11.92
CA GLN A 171 -8.55 -1.61 11.92
C GLN A 171 -8.29 -0.81 10.63
N LEU A 172 -7.44 -1.29 9.72
CA LEU A 172 -7.41 -0.76 8.35
C LEU A 172 -8.72 -1.07 7.60
N GLY A 173 -9.42 -2.13 7.98
CA GLY A 173 -10.76 -2.42 7.48
C GLY A 173 -11.82 -1.53 8.14
N ARG A 174 -12.65 -0.86 7.32
CA ARG A 174 -13.73 0.02 7.79
C ARG A 174 -14.64 -0.64 8.83
N ALA A 175 -14.97 -1.93 8.64
CA ALA A 175 -15.81 -2.70 9.55
C ALA A 175 -15.29 -2.77 11.00
N HIS A 176 -13.98 -2.58 11.21
CA HIS A 176 -13.35 -2.72 12.53
C HIS A 176 -12.72 -1.41 13.02
N ASN A 177 -12.68 -0.38 12.19
CA ASN A 177 -12.11 0.90 12.56
C ASN A 177 -13.10 1.68 13.43
N PRO A 178 -12.68 2.22 14.59
CA PRO A 178 -13.57 2.92 15.52
C PRO A 178 -14.22 4.18 14.94
N THR A 179 -13.66 4.75 13.87
CA THR A 179 -14.22 5.95 13.21
C THR A 179 -15.35 5.64 12.23
N GLY A 180 -15.62 4.35 11.96
CA GLY A 180 -16.55 3.92 10.90
C GLY A 180 -16.05 4.17 9.48
N GLN A 181 -14.77 4.51 9.32
CA GLN A 181 -14.04 4.69 8.06
C GLN A 181 -12.75 3.88 8.10
N GLY A 182 -12.17 3.53 6.96
CA GLY A 182 -10.91 2.76 6.94
C GLY A 182 -10.21 2.84 5.59
N TRP A 183 -9.08 2.16 5.48
CA TRP A 183 -8.39 1.97 4.20
C TRP A 183 -9.28 1.21 3.21
N ALA A 184 -9.87 0.11 3.65
CA ALA A 184 -10.71 -0.76 2.82
C ALA A 184 -12.16 -0.75 3.29
N SER A 185 -13.11 -0.70 2.35
CA SER A 185 -14.56 -0.77 2.62
C SER A 185 -15.19 -1.88 1.77
N PRO A 186 -15.95 -2.83 2.36
CA PRO A 186 -16.34 -2.89 3.78
C PRO A 186 -15.20 -3.32 4.72
N GLY A 187 -14.18 -4.01 4.21
CA GLY A 187 -12.95 -4.32 4.95
C GLY A 187 -13.08 -5.40 6.05
N THR A 188 -14.13 -6.22 6.03
CA THR A 188 -14.44 -7.21 7.09
C THR A 188 -13.32 -8.20 7.37
N ASP A 189 -12.58 -8.63 6.36
CA ASP A 189 -11.51 -9.63 6.43
C ASP A 189 -10.16 -9.09 5.94
N TYR A 190 -10.06 -7.76 5.80
CA TYR A 190 -8.92 -7.09 5.18
C TYR A 190 -7.61 -7.32 5.93
N GLY A 191 -7.59 -7.06 7.24
CA GLY A 191 -6.39 -7.27 8.06
C GLY A 191 -5.96 -8.75 8.11
N ALA A 192 -6.91 -9.67 8.13
CA ALA A 192 -6.65 -11.11 8.10
C ALA A 192 -6.00 -11.56 6.78
N LYS A 193 -6.43 -11.01 5.64
CA LYS A 193 -5.83 -11.28 4.31
C LYS A 193 -4.38 -10.78 4.24
N ILE A 194 -4.10 -9.57 4.73
CA ILE A 194 -2.74 -9.04 4.79
C ILE A 194 -1.86 -9.94 5.68
N ALA A 195 -2.33 -10.28 6.88
CA ALA A 195 -1.59 -11.14 7.79
C ALA A 195 -1.32 -12.54 7.21
N ALA A 196 -2.25 -13.09 6.42
CA ALA A 196 -2.05 -14.36 5.73
C ALA A 196 -0.96 -14.28 4.64
N ILE A 197 -0.93 -13.20 3.85
CA ILE A 197 0.15 -12.98 2.88
C ILE A 197 1.49 -12.77 3.58
N ALA A 198 1.52 -12.00 4.66
CA ALA A 198 2.73 -11.78 5.45
C ALA A 198 3.32 -13.10 6.00
N ARG A 199 2.48 -14.02 6.49
CA ARG A 199 2.92 -15.37 6.89
C ARG A 199 3.53 -16.14 5.72
N ARG A 200 2.88 -16.12 4.55
CA ARG A 200 3.41 -16.77 3.34
C ARG A 200 4.77 -16.23 2.93
N ILE A 201 4.99 -14.91 3.05
CA ILE A 201 6.31 -14.30 2.80
C ILE A 201 7.37 -14.91 3.73
N VAL A 202 7.10 -14.94 5.04
CA VAL A 202 8.04 -15.46 6.04
C VAL A 202 8.34 -16.95 5.83
N GLU A 203 7.36 -17.73 5.39
CA GLU A 203 7.48 -19.16 5.11
C GLU A 203 8.14 -19.47 3.76
N THR A 204 8.30 -18.46 2.88
CA THR A 204 8.89 -18.64 1.56
C THR A 204 10.39 -18.92 1.68
N ARG A 205 10.84 -19.95 0.95
CA ARG A 205 12.27 -20.24 0.79
C ARG A 205 12.82 -19.32 -0.32
N PRO A 206 13.91 -18.58 -0.06
CA PRO A 206 14.50 -17.67 -1.03
C PRO A 206 15.14 -18.39 -2.23
#